data_AF-A0A971KMR8-F1
#
_entry.id   AF-A0A971KMR8-F1
#
_cell.length_a   1.000
_cell.length_b   1.000
_cell.length_c   1.000
_cell.angle_alpha   90.00
_cell.angle_beta   90.00
_cell.angle_gamma   90.00
#
_symmetry.space_group_name_H-M   'P 1'
#
loop_
_entity.id
_entity.type
_entity.pdbx_description
1 polymer ?
#
loop_
_entity_poly.entity_id
_entity_poly.type
_entity_poly.pdbx_seq_one_letter_code
_entity_poly.pdbx_strand_id
1 'polypeptide(L)'
;MEKVKIITDSTAYITKEYAAQEKITMVPLNYIFGDEMGKEPFPGEFRDFFEKLKNTKLFPTTSQPSAGDFFQAFEEGYESIVAILLSSKLSGTYNSAVLAKNMLDNKRIIIIDSLNAAANLKFLVEEAVGLAKEGKTAEAIGDHLNKMKEKMYVYLTT
;
A
#
# COMPACT_ATOMS: atom_id res chain seq x y z
N MET A 1 -8.95 -13.03 20.37
CA MET A 1 -9.29 -12.85 18.93
C MET A 1 -8.04 -12.37 18.26
N GLU A 2 -7.66 -12.99 17.15
CA GLU A 2 -6.43 -12.66 16.43
C GLU A 2 -6.52 -11.23 15.89
N LYS A 3 -5.50 -10.43 16.18
CA LYS A 3 -5.49 -9.02 15.78
C LYS A 3 -4.79 -8.88 14.42
N VAL A 4 -5.57 -8.73 13.36
CA VAL A 4 -5.04 -8.54 12.00
C VAL A 4 -4.58 -7.10 11.80
N LYS A 5 -3.32 -6.92 11.40
CA LYS A 5 -2.77 -5.63 11.01
C LYS A 5 -2.96 -5.40 9.51
N ILE A 6 -3.47 -4.22 9.15
CA ILE A 6 -3.61 -3.81 7.76
C ILE A 6 -2.41 -2.96 7.35
N ILE A 7 -1.81 -3.31 6.21
CA ILE A 7 -0.71 -2.59 5.59
C ILE A 7 -1.08 -2.27 4.15
N THR A 8 -0.69 -1.09 3.67
CA THR A 8 -0.84 -0.70 2.26
C THR A 8 0.33 0.17 1.82
N ASP A 9 0.32 0.65 0.59
CA ASP A 9 1.27 1.62 0.08
C ASP A 9 0.62 3.00 -0.19
N SER A 10 1.45 4.01 -0.44
CA SER A 10 0.99 5.41 -0.60
C SER A 10 -0.02 5.61 -1.73
N THR A 11 -0.05 4.74 -2.74
CA THR A 11 -0.96 4.88 -3.89
C THR A 11 -2.39 4.47 -3.60
N ALA A 12 -2.67 3.98 -2.39
CA ALA A 12 -4.02 3.83 -1.86
C ALA A 12 -4.67 5.19 -1.53
N TYR A 13 -3.88 6.28 -1.42
CA TYR A 13 -4.36 7.62 -1.06
C TYR A 13 -5.25 7.63 0.19
N ILE A 14 -4.88 6.82 1.18
CA ILE A 14 -5.44 6.86 2.53
C ILE A 14 -4.93 8.13 3.21
N THR A 15 -5.79 8.87 3.92
CA THR A 15 -5.36 10.06 4.65
C THR A 15 -4.58 9.69 5.92
N LYS A 16 -3.74 10.61 6.38
CA LYS A 16 -2.95 10.43 7.60
C LYS A 16 -3.83 10.20 8.82
N GLU A 17 -4.94 10.92 8.90
CA GLU A 17 -5.91 10.84 9.99
C GLU A 17 -6.57 9.45 10.03
N TYR A 18 -7.00 8.94 8.87
CA TYR A 18 -7.61 7.61 8.78
C TYR A 18 -6.60 6.51 9.08
N ALA A 19 -5.38 6.60 8.53
CA ALA A 19 -4.32 5.65 8.84
C ALA A 19 -4.01 5.59 10.35
N ALA A 20 -3.95 6.75 11.01
CA ALA A 20 -3.73 6.83 12.47
C ALA A 20 -4.90 6.24 13.27
N GLN A 21 -6.15 6.60 12.92
CA GLN A 21 -7.36 6.11 13.58
C GLN A 21 -7.47 4.59 13.50
N GLU A 22 -7.22 4.05 12.31
CA GLU A 22 -7.39 2.62 12.01
C GLU A 22 -6.12 1.80 12.21
N LYS A 23 -5.02 2.45 12.63
CA LYS A 23 -3.70 1.84 12.82
C LYS A 23 -3.21 1.13 11.56
N ILE A 24 -3.49 1.70 10.39
CA ILE A 24 -2.98 1.22 9.11
C ILE A 24 -1.53 1.65 8.99
N THR A 25 -0.63 0.72 8.65
CA THR A 25 0.74 1.08 8.27
C THR A 25 0.78 1.33 6.77
N MET A 26 1.24 2.52 6.36
CA MET A 26 1.42 2.87 4.96
C MET A 26 2.91 2.87 4.63
N VAL A 27 3.31 2.10 3.62
CA VAL A 27 4.69 2.07 3.11
C VAL A 27 4.78 2.99 1.89
N PRO A 28 5.51 4.13 1.97
CA PRO A 28 5.50 5.11 0.90
C PRO A 28 6.36 4.68 -0.30
N LEU A 29 5.83 4.88 -1.51
CA LEU A 29 6.61 4.91 -2.75
C LEU A 29 7.52 6.14 -2.78
N ASN A 30 8.42 6.20 -3.77
CA ASN A 30 9.29 7.35 -3.95
C ASN A 30 9.01 8.09 -5.27
N TYR A 31 9.15 9.40 -5.25
CA TYR A 31 9.30 10.24 -6.44
C TYR A 31 10.74 10.76 -6.53
N ILE A 32 11.22 10.98 -7.74
CA ILE A 32 12.61 11.34 -8.01
C ILE A 32 12.65 12.49 -9.01
N PHE A 33 13.33 13.59 -8.65
CA PHE A 33 13.63 14.72 -9.54
C PHE A 33 15.14 14.83 -9.71
N GLY A 34 15.68 14.41 -10.85
CA GLY A 34 17.13 14.33 -11.03
C GLY A 34 17.74 13.34 -10.04
N ASP A 35 18.61 13.82 -9.15
CA ASP A 35 19.26 13.01 -8.11
C ASP A 35 18.55 13.07 -6.75
N GLU A 36 17.50 13.88 -6.63
CA GLU A 36 16.76 14.05 -5.37
C GLU A 36 15.58 13.08 -5.29
N MET A 37 15.61 12.20 -4.29
CA MET A 37 14.52 11.28 -3.97
C MET A 37 13.68 11.82 -2.80
N GLY A 38 12.36 11.76 -2.95
CA GLY A 38 11.40 12.03 -1.88
C GLY A 38 10.42 10.87 -1.70
N LYS A 39 9.88 10.72 -0.49
CA LYS A 39 8.77 9.79 -0.22
C LYS A 39 7.45 10.41 -0.66
N GLU A 40 6.59 9.63 -1.30
CA GLU A 40 5.23 10.05 -1.61
C GLU A 40 4.49 10.36 -0.30
N PRO A 41 3.98 11.59 -0.11
CA PRO A 41 3.40 12.01 1.14
C PRO A 41 1.92 11.59 1.22
N PHE A 42 1.27 11.88 2.35
CA PHE A 42 -0.17 11.62 2.47
C PHE A 42 -0.97 12.58 1.56
N PRO A 43 -2.21 12.20 1.18
CA PRO A 43 -3.14 13.11 0.51
C PRO A 43 -3.26 14.45 1.25
N GLY A 44 -3.13 15.56 0.53
CA GLY A 44 -3.11 16.92 1.10
C GLY A 44 -1.72 17.48 1.39
N GLU A 45 -0.67 16.66 1.40
CA GLU A 45 0.72 17.06 1.68
C GLU A 45 1.57 17.22 0.39
N PHE A 46 0.97 17.19 -0.79
CA PHE A 46 1.66 17.25 -2.09
C PHE A 46 2.08 18.65 -2.55
N ARG A 47 1.93 19.68 -1.72
CA ARG A 47 2.19 21.08 -2.10
C ARG A 47 3.60 21.26 -2.67
N ASP A 48 4.62 20.78 -1.96
CA ASP A 48 6.01 20.96 -2.37
C ASP A 48 6.35 20.18 -3.64
N PHE A 49 5.74 18.99 -3.82
CA PHE A 49 5.86 18.21 -5.04
C PHE A 49 5.32 18.98 -6.26
N PHE A 50 4.10 19.52 -6.16
CA PHE A 50 3.49 20.26 -7.27
C PHE A 50 4.16 21.61 -7.54
N GLU A 51 4.62 22.31 -6.50
CA GLU A 51 5.44 23.51 -6.67
C GLU A 51 6.77 23.20 -7.38
N LYS A 52 7.46 22.13 -6.99
CA LYS A 52 8.67 21.68 -7.67
C LYS A 52 8.38 21.33 -9.13
N LEU A 53 7.33 20.54 -9.39
CA LEU A 53 6.91 20.14 -10.74
C LEU A 53 6.65 21.33 -11.66
N LYS A 54 6.02 22.39 -11.14
CA LYS A 54 5.72 23.62 -11.90
C LYS A 54 6.98 24.43 -12.22
N ASN A 55 7.96 24.43 -11.32
CA ASN A 55 9.09 25.35 -11.38
C ASN A 55 10.39 24.72 -11.94
N THR A 56 10.37 23.42 -12.26
CA THR A 56 11.52 22.69 -12.81
C THR A 56 11.27 22.20 -14.24
N LYS A 57 12.35 22.00 -14.99
CA LYS A 57 12.31 21.29 -16.30
C LYS A 57 12.50 19.78 -16.15
N LEU A 58 12.87 19.31 -14.96
CA LEU A 58 13.05 17.89 -14.67
C LEU A 58 11.68 17.22 -14.56
N PHE A 59 11.41 16.26 -15.45
CA PHE A 59 10.22 15.43 -15.32
C PHE A 59 10.48 14.36 -14.23
N PRO A 60 9.58 14.20 -13.25
CA PRO A 60 9.81 13.25 -12.17
C PRO A 60 9.71 11.81 -12.70
N THR A 61 10.49 10.93 -12.08
CA THR A 61 10.30 9.48 -12.18
C THR A 61 9.84 8.94 -10.83
N THR A 62 9.37 7.69 -10.81
CA THR A 62 8.93 7.02 -9.59
C THR A 62 9.71 5.74 -9.37
N SER A 63 9.75 5.29 -8.11
CA SER A 63 10.23 3.95 -7.77
C SER A 63 9.37 3.33 -6.67
N GLN A 64 9.29 2.00 -6.69
CA GLN A 64 8.64 1.23 -5.65
C GLN A 64 9.39 1.34 -4.31
N PRO A 65 8.75 1.01 -3.18
CA PRO A 65 9.46 0.81 -1.92
C PRO A 65 10.38 -0.40 -2.02
N SER A 66 11.45 -0.40 -1.25
CA SER A 66 12.37 -1.52 -1.17
C SER A 66 11.78 -2.69 -0.39
N ALA A 67 12.35 -3.89 -0.55
CA ALA A 67 12.02 -5.01 0.34
C ALA A 67 12.39 -4.70 1.81
N GLY A 68 13.42 -3.89 2.05
CA GLY A 68 13.78 -3.44 3.41
C GLY A 68 12.70 -2.57 4.06
N ASP A 69 12.06 -1.67 3.31
CA ASP A 69 10.95 -0.85 3.81
C ASP A 69 9.77 -1.74 4.26
N PHE A 70 9.43 -2.75 3.46
CA PHE A 70 8.39 -3.72 3.83
C PHE A 70 8.81 -4.64 4.97
N PHE A 71 10.08 -5.05 5.04
CA PHE A 71 10.61 -5.88 6.12
C PHE A 71 10.40 -5.17 7.46
N GLN A 72 10.76 -3.88 7.55
CA GLN A 72 10.54 -3.07 8.75
C GLN A 72 9.05 -2.97 9.10
N ALA A 73 8.19 -2.73 8.10
CA ALA A 73 6.74 -2.67 8.31
C ALA A 73 6.12 -4.00 8.79
N PHE A 74 6.72 -5.13 8.41
CA PHE A 74 6.27 -6.47 8.80
C PHE A 74 6.84 -6.93 10.15
N GLU A 75 8.00 -6.40 10.55
CA GLU A 75 8.71 -6.81 11.77
C GLU A 75 8.07 -6.29 13.06
N GLU A 76 7.13 -5.33 13.01
CA GLU A 76 6.48 -4.69 14.17
C GLU A 76 5.67 -5.61 15.12
N GLY A 77 5.78 -6.94 15.01
CA GLY A 77 5.34 -7.87 16.07
C GLY A 77 3.85 -8.22 16.06
N TYR A 78 3.17 -8.09 14.92
CA TYR A 78 1.76 -8.48 14.80
C TYR A 78 1.56 -9.99 14.62
N GLU A 79 0.45 -10.50 15.15
CA GLU A 79 0.08 -11.92 15.04
C GLU A 79 -0.19 -12.30 13.58
N SER A 80 -0.96 -11.49 12.85
CA SER A 80 -1.22 -11.69 11.41
C SER A 80 -1.31 -10.36 10.66
N ILE A 81 -0.88 -10.37 9.40
CA ILE A 81 -0.79 -9.17 8.54
C ILE A 81 -1.55 -9.42 7.23
N VAL A 82 -2.32 -8.42 6.80
CA VAL A 82 -2.84 -8.33 5.43
C VAL A 82 -2.26 -7.07 4.78
N ALA A 83 -1.38 -7.26 3.79
CA ALA A 83 -0.78 -6.19 3.01
C ALA A 83 -1.45 -6.09 1.64
N ILE A 84 -2.08 -4.95 1.33
CA ILE A 84 -2.86 -4.74 0.10
C ILE A 84 -2.16 -3.67 -0.71
N LEU A 85 -1.64 -4.04 -1.87
CA LEU A 85 -0.65 -3.23 -2.58
C LEU A 85 -1.05 -2.92 -4.01
N LEU A 86 -0.48 -1.85 -4.54
CA LEU A 86 -0.57 -1.43 -5.94
C LEU A 86 -0.36 -2.61 -6.88
N SER A 87 -1.16 -2.62 -7.95
CA SER A 87 -1.13 -3.63 -9.00
C SER A 87 0.30 -4.01 -9.40
N SER A 88 0.60 -5.31 -9.38
CA SER A 88 1.86 -5.85 -9.88
C SER A 88 2.08 -5.58 -11.38
N LYS A 89 1.02 -5.22 -12.11
CA LYS A 89 1.09 -4.82 -13.53
C LYS A 89 1.56 -3.38 -13.73
N LEU A 90 1.52 -2.56 -12.69
CA LEU A 90 1.92 -1.15 -12.72
C LEU A 90 3.25 -0.90 -12.01
N SER A 91 3.57 -1.70 -10.98
CA SER A 91 4.73 -1.47 -10.12
C SER A 91 5.32 -2.75 -9.55
N GLY A 92 6.61 -2.70 -9.20
CA GLY A 92 7.30 -3.73 -8.43
C GLY A 92 6.95 -3.76 -6.93
N THR A 93 6.09 -2.86 -6.43
CA THR A 93 5.72 -2.76 -5.00
C THR A 93 5.27 -4.09 -4.41
N TYR A 94 4.39 -4.82 -5.09
CA TYR A 94 3.94 -6.15 -4.67
C TYR A 94 5.12 -7.13 -4.51
N ASN A 95 6.03 -7.14 -5.48
CA ASN A 95 7.18 -8.05 -5.45
C ASN A 95 8.15 -7.70 -4.31
N SER A 96 8.39 -6.41 -4.04
CA SER A 96 9.20 -5.98 -2.89
C SER A 96 8.65 -6.52 -1.57
N ALA A 97 7.33 -6.46 -1.38
CA ALA A 97 6.68 -7.01 -0.20
C ALA A 97 6.78 -8.55 -0.14
N VAL A 98 6.61 -9.25 -1.26
CA VAL A 98 6.78 -10.71 -1.32
C VAL A 98 8.20 -11.12 -0.93
N LEU A 99 9.21 -10.40 -1.41
CA LEU A 99 10.60 -10.63 -1.02
C LEU A 99 10.79 -10.42 0.49
N ALA A 100 10.27 -9.32 1.04
CA ALA A 100 10.33 -9.05 2.48
C ALA A 100 9.67 -10.15 3.33
N LYS A 101 8.49 -10.62 2.93
CA LYS A 101 7.81 -11.76 3.57
C LYS A 101 8.67 -13.02 3.55
N ASN A 102 9.28 -13.33 2.41
CA ASN A 102 10.14 -14.50 2.26
C ASN A 102 11.40 -14.40 3.14
N MET A 103 11.98 -13.22 3.30
CA MET A 103 13.11 -12.98 4.20
C MET A 103 12.76 -13.24 5.68
N LEU A 104 11.52 -12.95 6.08
CA LEU A 104 11.04 -13.18 7.44
C LEU A 104 10.58 -14.63 7.71
N ASP A 105 10.42 -15.45 6.66
CA ASP A 105 9.78 -16.78 6.72
C ASP A 105 8.44 -16.79 7.48
N ASN A 106 7.67 -15.70 7.37
CA ASN A 106 6.44 -15.52 8.14
C ASN A 106 5.20 -15.84 7.29
N LYS A 107 4.62 -17.01 7.53
CA LYS A 107 3.41 -17.49 6.82
C LYS A 107 2.14 -16.73 7.18
N ARG A 108 2.13 -15.97 8.29
CA ARG A 108 0.98 -15.17 8.75
C ARG A 108 0.82 -13.82 8.06
N ILE A 109 1.68 -13.55 7.06
CA ILE A 109 1.59 -12.37 6.21
C ILE A 109 0.88 -12.76 4.91
N ILE A 110 -0.32 -12.24 4.70
CA ILE A 110 -1.06 -12.36 3.44
C ILE A 110 -0.79 -11.10 2.62
N ILE A 111 -0.21 -11.25 1.42
CA ILE A 111 0.05 -10.14 0.50
C ILE A 111 -0.93 -10.25 -0.65
N ILE A 112 -1.72 -9.20 -0.84
CA ILE A 112 -2.74 -9.06 -1.87
C ILE A 112 -2.21 -8.14 -2.96
N ASP A 113 -2.00 -8.71 -4.15
CA ASP A 113 -1.92 -7.94 -5.38
C ASP A 113 -3.31 -7.41 -5.72
N SER A 114 -3.53 -6.10 -5.57
CA SER A 114 -4.85 -5.52 -5.80
C SER A 114 -5.30 -5.59 -7.26
N LEU A 115 -4.36 -5.72 -8.21
CA LEU A 115 -4.61 -5.49 -9.65
C LEU A 115 -5.32 -4.16 -9.97
N ASN A 116 -5.27 -3.22 -9.01
CA ASN A 116 -5.96 -1.94 -9.05
C ASN A 116 -4.99 -0.84 -8.57
N ALA A 117 -5.48 0.41 -8.56
CA ALA A 117 -4.77 1.58 -8.07
C ALA A 117 -5.77 2.62 -7.52
N ALA A 118 -5.25 3.66 -6.86
CA ALA A 118 -6.02 4.81 -6.42
C ALA A 118 -7.26 4.43 -5.58
N ALA A 119 -8.43 4.97 -5.92
CA ALA A 119 -9.67 4.76 -5.16
C ALA A 119 -10.07 3.27 -5.01
N ASN A 120 -9.77 2.43 -6.00
CA ASN A 120 -10.06 1.00 -5.91
C ASN A 120 -9.15 0.31 -4.89
N LEU A 121 -7.86 0.67 -4.86
CA LEU A 121 -6.94 0.18 -3.84
C LEU A 121 -7.36 0.67 -2.45
N LYS A 122 -7.75 1.94 -2.32
CA LYS A 122 -8.32 2.51 -1.09
C LYS A 122 -9.49 1.69 -0.56
N PHE A 123 -10.44 1.39 -1.43
CA PHE A 123 -11.65 0.67 -1.06
C PHE A 123 -11.36 -0.75 -0.54
N LEU A 124 -10.40 -1.46 -1.16
CA LEU A 124 -9.95 -2.77 -0.66
C LEU A 124 -9.33 -2.67 0.74
N VAL A 125 -8.58 -1.60 1.02
CA VAL A 125 -7.99 -1.34 2.35
C VAL A 125 -9.07 -1.07 3.38
N GLU A 126 -10.04 -0.22 3.07
CA GLU A 126 -11.16 0.12 3.96
C GLU A 126 -12.03 -1.12 4.29
N GLU A 127 -12.31 -1.96 3.29
CA GLU A 127 -13.01 -3.24 3.48
C GLU A 127 -12.22 -4.17 4.42
N ALA A 128 -10.90 -4.29 4.21
CA ALA A 128 -10.04 -5.11 5.05
C ALA A 128 -10.04 -4.66 6.52
N VAL A 129 -10.04 -3.34 6.75
CA VAL A 129 -10.16 -2.74 8.09
C VAL A 129 -11.51 -3.11 8.71
N GLY A 130 -12.60 -3.01 7.96
CA GLY A 130 -13.94 -3.42 8.42
C GLY A 130 -13.97 -4.88 8.87
N LEU A 131 -13.52 -5.79 8.00
CA LEU A 131 -13.48 -7.23 8.28
C LEU A 131 -12.55 -7.58 9.46
N ALA A 132 -11.41 -6.87 9.59
CA ALA A 132 -10.52 -7.04 10.74
C ALA A 132 -11.20 -6.63 12.06
N LYS A 133 -11.99 -5.55 12.07
CA LYS A 133 -12.79 -5.13 13.23
C LYS A 133 -13.89 -6.13 13.60
N GLU A 134 -14.45 -6.82 12.61
CA GLU A 134 -15.37 -7.94 12.82
C GLU A 134 -14.68 -9.20 13.34
N GLY A 135 -13.36 -9.22 13.43
CA GLY A 135 -12.59 -10.35 13.93
C GLY A 135 -12.39 -11.47 12.93
N LYS A 136 -12.48 -11.19 11.62
CA LYS A 136 -12.11 -12.15 10.57
C LYS A 136 -10.61 -12.41 10.60
N THR A 137 -10.20 -13.65 10.27
CA THR A 137 -8.78 -14.01 10.15
C THR A 137 -8.16 -13.39 8.89
N ALA A 138 -6.83 -13.32 8.84
CA ALA A 138 -6.11 -12.77 7.68
C ALA A 138 -6.40 -13.56 6.39
N GLU A 139 -6.55 -14.88 6.48
CA GLU A 139 -6.92 -15.73 5.34
C GLU A 139 -8.33 -15.41 4.83
N ALA A 140 -9.31 -15.30 5.74
CA ALA A 140 -10.68 -14.98 5.36
C ALA A 140 -10.79 -13.59 4.71
N ILE A 141 -10.05 -12.62 5.22
CA ILE A 141 -9.93 -11.28 4.63
C ILE A 141 -9.29 -11.39 3.24
N GLY A 142 -8.16 -12.08 3.12
CA GLY A 142 -7.46 -12.25 1.85
C GLY A 142 -8.32 -12.91 0.77
N ASP A 143 -9.04 -13.97 1.13
CA ASP A 143 -9.97 -14.67 0.22
C ASP A 143 -11.12 -13.77 -0.24
N HIS A 144 -11.67 -12.96 0.67
CA HIS A 144 -12.71 -11.99 0.35
C HIS A 144 -12.20 -10.95 -0.66
N LEU A 145 -11.07 -10.30 -0.35
CA LEU A 145 -10.50 -9.25 -1.20
C LEU A 145 -10.06 -9.78 -2.57
N ASN A 146 -9.54 -11.01 -2.65
CA ASN A 146 -9.16 -11.62 -3.92
C ASN A 146 -10.36 -11.84 -4.86
N LYS A 147 -11.54 -12.15 -4.33
CA LYS A 147 -12.78 -12.24 -5.13
C LYS A 147 -13.33 -10.87 -5.48
N MET A 148 -13.19 -9.92 -4.58
CA MET A 148 -13.70 -8.57 -4.73
C MET A 148 -12.97 -7.80 -5.82
N LYS A 149 -11.63 -7.86 -5.83
CA LYS A 149 -10.79 -7.13 -6.80
C LYS A 149 -11.09 -7.47 -8.27
N GLU A 150 -11.55 -8.69 -8.55
CA GLU A 150 -11.89 -9.16 -9.90
C GLU A 150 -13.11 -8.43 -10.50
N LYS A 151 -13.90 -7.76 -9.67
CA LYS A 151 -15.11 -7.04 -10.07
C LYS A 151 -14.90 -5.53 -10.11
N MET A 152 -13.67 -5.07 -9.88
CA MET A 152 -13.32 -3.66 -9.84
C MET A 152 -12.73 -3.22 -11.17
N TYR A 153 -13.11 -2.01 -11.61
CA TYR A 153 -12.63 -1.43 -12.86
C TYR A 153 -12.22 0.02 -12.61
N VAL A 154 -11.17 0.47 -13.30
CA VAL A 154 -10.76 1.88 -13.35
C VAL A 154 -10.72 2.28 -14.82
N TYR A 155 -11.41 3.37 -15.16
CA TYR A 155 -11.36 3.97 -16.48
C TYR A 155 -10.65 5.33 -16.37
N LEU A 156 -9.66 5.55 -17.22
CA LEU A 156 -8.91 6.80 -17.29
C LEU A 156 -9.15 7.43 -18.67
N THR A 157 -9.28 8.75 -18.70
CA THR A 157 -9.38 9.53 -19.93
C THR A 157 -8.08 10.29 -20.15
N THR A 158 -7.59 10.27 -21.38
CA THR A 158 -6.44 11.06 -21.83
C THR A 158 -6.87 12.41 -22.36
#